data_AF-A0A0K9XJI4-F1
#
_entry.id   AF-A0A0K9XJI4-F1
#
_cell.length_a   1.000
_cell.length_b   1.000
_cell.length_c   1.000
_cell.angle_alpha   90.00
_cell.angle_beta   90.00
_cell.angle_gamma   90.00
#
_symmetry.space_group_name_H-M   'P 1'
#
loop_
_entity.id
_entity.type
_entity.pdbx_description
1 polymer ?
#
loop_
_entity_poly.entity_id
_entity_poly.type
_entity_poly.pdbx_seq_one_letter_code
_entity_poly.pdbx_strand_id
1 'polypeptide(L)'
;MFRAATTLLTGGVLAAAVLTAQQPPTPSDLAAPVADVAPTTQMTNVPLTGSTGEPRPGTASGRTGREITVEKNSTAPFRAVSLSWEKGVRLDRGAHAVARFHRDGAWTAWQDVPLAGDQDSDEAGRAGSGVFFSDTSDGVQLRLTTEKGELPKNLRLSLINPDKKADAGRGGRAPRLTMKPVAAAVGTAGTSAADRLMPAVHTRADWGADESKADPGLKGMATVRAMVVHHTVNGNDYRPEDVPSLMRAIYADKIDNQKYGDFPYHFVVDRFGGIWEGRRGSIAANPSADPKAILGGHAAGYNTGTLGVATLGNFEPTEKGGGKPGNDMLEGVRDILAWKGAQYELAPRGKAVLDFPGQKPRTVDVISGHRDVYQTLCPGEDLYALLPTLREQVAGRMEQAR
;
A
#
# COMPACT_ATOMS: atom_id res chain seq x y z
N MET A 1 -8.26 1.27 102.69
CA MET A 1 -6.78 1.22 102.65
C MET A 1 -6.35 0.69 101.30
N PHE A 2 -5.38 1.38 100.69
CA PHE A 2 -4.80 1.14 99.37
C PHE A 2 -4.20 -0.26 99.21
N ARG A 3 -4.32 -0.85 98.01
CA ARG A 3 -3.16 -1.11 97.12
C ARG A 3 -3.63 -1.62 95.75
N ALA A 4 -3.33 -0.82 94.74
CA ALA A 4 -3.55 -1.08 93.32
C ALA A 4 -2.50 -2.07 92.80
N ALA A 5 -2.93 -2.98 91.92
CA ALA A 5 -2.08 -3.96 91.25
C ALA A 5 -1.38 -3.33 90.04
N THR A 6 -0.07 -3.59 89.95
CA THR A 6 0.83 -3.15 88.88
C THR A 6 0.88 -4.23 87.80
N THR A 7 0.52 -3.87 86.56
CA THR A 7 0.91 -4.63 85.36
C THR A 7 1.51 -3.64 84.36
N LEU A 8 2.77 -3.85 83.99
CA LEU A 8 3.47 -3.06 82.97
C LEU A 8 2.81 -3.28 81.60
N LEU A 9 2.36 -2.20 80.97
CA LEU A 9 2.08 -2.13 79.53
C LEU A 9 3.29 -1.52 78.82
N THR A 10 3.89 -2.29 77.92
CA THR A 10 4.84 -1.81 76.91
C THR A 10 4.08 -0.98 75.87
N GLY A 11 4.31 0.33 75.85
CA GLY A 11 3.76 1.25 74.85
C GLY A 11 4.49 1.12 73.51
N GLY A 12 3.80 0.61 72.49
CA GLY A 12 4.20 0.73 71.09
C GLY A 12 3.74 2.08 70.52
N VAL A 13 4.68 2.87 70.02
CA VAL A 13 4.41 4.13 69.30
C VAL A 13 3.94 3.79 67.89
N LEU A 14 2.68 4.15 67.56
CA LEU A 14 2.22 4.23 66.17
C LEU A 14 2.88 5.42 65.48
N ALA A 15 3.76 5.15 64.52
CA ALA A 15 4.23 6.17 63.57
C ALA A 15 3.14 6.40 62.51
N ALA A 16 2.53 7.59 62.52
CA ALA A 16 1.66 8.05 61.44
C ALA A 16 2.53 8.38 60.21
N ALA A 17 2.40 7.61 59.13
CA ALA A 17 2.99 7.94 57.84
C ALA A 17 2.22 9.11 57.23
N VAL A 18 2.83 10.30 57.22
CA VAL A 18 2.35 11.44 56.43
C VAL A 18 2.66 11.14 54.96
N LEU A 19 1.64 10.79 54.18
CA LEU A 19 1.74 10.77 52.72
C LEU A 19 1.84 12.21 52.24
N THR A 20 3.07 12.67 51.96
CA THR A 20 3.27 13.91 51.21
C THR A 20 2.87 13.65 49.75
N ALA A 21 1.75 14.21 49.32
CA ALA A 21 1.38 14.22 47.91
C ALA A 21 2.45 14.97 47.11
N GLN A 22 3.19 14.26 46.26
CA GLN A 22 4.11 14.89 45.32
C GLN A 22 3.28 15.66 44.28
N GLN A 23 3.57 16.95 44.17
CA GLN A 23 2.98 17.85 43.18
C GLN A 23 3.36 17.37 41.77
N PRO A 24 2.42 17.30 40.80
CA PRO A 24 2.74 16.90 39.43
C PRO A 24 3.74 17.89 38.83
N PRO A 25 4.71 17.42 38.01
CA PRO A 25 5.70 18.30 37.40
C PRO A 25 5.02 19.33 36.49
N THR A 26 5.46 20.58 36.58
CA THR A 26 5.06 21.67 35.69
C THR A 26 5.54 21.42 34.26
N PRO A 27 4.71 21.67 33.22
CA PRO A 27 5.08 21.44 31.83
C PRO A 27 5.97 22.58 31.33
N SER A 28 7.28 22.57 31.63
CA SER A 28 8.23 23.52 31.00
C SER A 28 9.69 23.06 30.85
N ASP A 29 10.04 21.79 31.10
CA ASP A 29 11.41 21.30 30.83
C ASP A 29 11.46 19.96 30.05
N LEU A 30 10.40 19.63 29.31
CA LEU A 30 10.51 18.63 28.24
C LEU A 30 11.02 19.35 27.00
N ALA A 31 12.29 19.13 26.66
CA ALA A 31 12.81 19.45 25.33
C ALA A 31 11.78 19.00 24.29
N ALA A 32 11.31 19.94 23.46
CA ALA A 32 10.37 19.64 22.40
C ALA A 32 10.93 18.48 21.57
N PRO A 33 10.13 17.46 21.22
CA PRO A 33 10.56 16.48 20.26
C PRO A 33 10.93 17.24 18.99
N VAL A 34 12.18 17.13 18.56
CA VAL A 34 12.57 17.54 17.21
C VAL A 34 11.67 16.72 16.30
N ALA A 35 10.75 17.37 15.59
CA ALA A 35 9.92 16.70 14.62
C ALA A 35 10.85 15.97 13.66
N ASP A 36 10.86 14.63 13.71
CA ASP A 36 11.51 13.83 12.68
C ASP A 36 10.86 14.23 11.37
N VAL A 37 11.60 14.93 10.51
CA VAL A 37 11.09 15.33 9.20
C VAL A 37 10.81 14.04 8.45
N ALA A 38 9.53 13.78 8.18
CA ALA A 38 9.11 12.61 7.42
C ALA A 38 9.93 12.53 6.11
N PRO A 39 10.37 11.33 5.70
CA PRO A 39 11.11 11.18 4.45
C PRO A 39 10.29 11.75 3.29
N THR A 40 10.93 12.54 2.44
CA THR A 40 10.31 13.08 1.24
C THR A 40 10.56 12.15 0.06
N THR A 41 9.63 12.08 -0.88
CA THR A 41 9.87 11.34 -2.14
C THR A 41 10.41 12.28 -3.21
N GLN A 42 11.49 11.90 -3.85
CA GLN A 42 12.00 12.55 -5.05
C GLN A 42 11.75 11.67 -6.27
N MET A 43 11.27 12.28 -7.35
CA MET A 43 11.01 11.60 -8.60
C MET A 43 11.65 12.34 -9.77
N THR A 44 12.37 11.60 -10.61
CA THR A 44 12.95 12.12 -11.86
C THR A 44 12.32 11.41 -13.05
N ASN A 45 11.67 12.18 -13.91
CA ASN A 45 11.03 11.65 -15.12
C ASN A 45 11.93 11.81 -16.33
N VAL A 46 12.20 10.69 -17.02
CA VAL A 46 12.97 10.60 -18.25
C VAL A 46 12.00 10.32 -19.41
N PRO A 47 11.69 11.33 -20.25
CA PRO A 47 10.85 11.13 -21.42
C PRO A 47 11.54 10.21 -22.43
N LEU A 48 10.87 9.12 -22.81
CA LEU A 48 11.38 8.13 -23.76
C LEU A 48 10.80 8.33 -25.16
N THR A 49 9.53 8.75 -25.26
CA THR A 49 8.88 9.07 -26.54
C THR A 49 8.25 10.45 -26.54
N GLY A 50 7.99 10.99 -27.72
CA GLY A 50 7.22 12.23 -27.90
C GLY A 50 5.73 12.00 -28.07
N SER A 51 5.02 13.03 -28.52
CA SER A 51 3.55 13.02 -28.63
C SER A 51 3.04 12.13 -29.77
N THR A 52 3.89 11.76 -30.72
CA THR A 52 3.54 10.83 -31.81
C THR A 52 4.06 9.41 -31.56
N GLY A 53 4.70 9.15 -30.42
CA GLY A 53 5.29 7.85 -30.08
C GLY A 53 6.72 7.67 -30.60
N GLU A 54 7.30 8.71 -31.22
CA GLU A 54 8.66 8.70 -31.72
C GLU A 54 9.69 8.68 -30.57
N PRO A 55 10.76 7.87 -30.66
CA PRO A 55 11.84 7.86 -29.66
C PRO A 55 12.51 9.23 -29.50
N ARG A 56 12.80 9.63 -28.26
CA ARG A 56 13.52 10.87 -27.94
C ARG A 56 15.05 10.70 -27.95
N PRO A 57 15.82 11.80 -28.08
CA PRO A 57 17.28 11.75 -27.96
C PRO A 57 17.75 11.03 -26.69
N GLY A 58 18.74 10.15 -26.83
CA GLY A 58 19.21 9.28 -25.75
C GLY A 58 18.42 7.98 -25.57
N THR A 59 17.44 7.72 -26.45
CA THR A 59 16.76 6.42 -26.58
C THR A 59 17.25 5.74 -27.86
N ALA A 60 17.78 4.54 -27.75
CA ALA A 60 18.15 3.72 -28.91
C ALA A 60 16.92 2.93 -29.37
N SER A 61 16.53 3.07 -30.63
CA SER A 61 15.50 2.23 -31.24
C SER A 61 16.15 1.07 -31.98
N GLY A 62 15.59 -0.13 -31.82
CA GLY A 62 16.02 -1.33 -32.54
C GLY A 62 15.80 -1.18 -34.05
N ARG A 63 16.53 -1.96 -34.85
CA ARG A 63 16.47 -1.92 -36.32
C ARG A 63 15.05 -2.09 -36.90
N THR A 64 14.17 -2.78 -36.18
CA THR A 64 12.79 -3.06 -36.57
C THR A 64 11.77 -2.07 -35.99
N GLY A 65 12.20 -1.11 -35.16
CA GLY A 65 11.31 -0.21 -34.40
C GLY A 65 10.55 -0.89 -33.25
N ARG A 66 10.72 -2.21 -33.07
CA ARG A 66 10.04 -3.04 -32.06
C ARG A 66 10.68 -3.03 -30.69
N GLU A 67 11.78 -2.32 -30.52
CA GLU A 67 12.51 -2.28 -29.26
C GLU A 67 12.98 -0.85 -29.03
N ILE A 68 12.82 -0.37 -27.80
CA ILE A 68 13.58 0.78 -27.32
C ILE A 68 14.44 0.38 -26.15
N THR A 69 15.64 0.95 -26.13
CA THR A 69 16.56 0.84 -25.02
C THR A 69 16.89 2.24 -24.51
N VAL A 70 16.87 2.41 -23.20
CA VAL A 70 17.38 3.60 -22.52
C VAL A 70 18.46 3.18 -21.53
N GLU A 71 19.53 3.96 -21.50
CA GLU A 71 20.67 3.76 -20.62
C GLU A 71 20.99 5.05 -19.88
N LYS A 72 21.05 4.96 -18.56
CA LYS A 72 21.49 6.03 -17.67
C LYS A 72 22.54 5.45 -16.72
N ASN A 73 23.81 5.69 -17.02
CA ASN A 73 24.95 5.15 -16.28
C ASN A 73 25.25 5.91 -14.98
N SER A 74 24.72 7.12 -14.83
CA SER A 74 24.85 7.91 -13.60
C SER A 74 23.60 8.74 -13.41
N THR A 75 22.91 8.52 -12.30
CA THR A 75 21.71 9.25 -11.87
C THR A 75 21.86 9.68 -10.42
N ALA A 76 20.96 10.56 -9.96
CA ALA A 76 20.73 10.65 -8.52
C ALA A 76 20.28 9.26 -7.99
N PRO A 77 20.59 8.91 -6.72
CA PRO A 77 20.19 7.64 -6.15
C PRO A 77 18.66 7.46 -6.20
N PHE A 78 18.20 6.27 -6.58
CA PHE A 78 16.80 5.87 -6.58
C PHE A 78 16.66 4.45 -6.03
N ARG A 79 15.45 4.07 -5.64
CA ARG A 79 15.13 2.72 -5.15
C ARG A 79 13.96 2.07 -5.90
N ALA A 80 13.31 2.81 -6.79
CA ALA A 80 12.25 2.23 -7.60
C ALA A 80 12.17 2.88 -8.98
N VAL A 81 11.61 2.15 -9.93
CA VAL A 81 11.28 2.68 -11.26
C VAL A 81 9.86 2.33 -11.65
N SER A 82 9.26 3.16 -12.51
CA SER A 82 7.98 2.89 -13.13
C SER A 82 7.95 3.45 -14.56
N LEU A 83 7.00 2.97 -15.35
CA LEU A 83 6.69 3.46 -16.68
C LEU A 83 5.31 4.13 -16.68
N SER A 84 5.20 5.26 -17.36
CA SER A 84 3.90 5.89 -17.61
C SER A 84 3.79 6.43 -19.03
N TRP A 85 2.58 6.45 -19.55
CA TRP A 85 2.28 6.93 -20.91
C TRP A 85 0.93 7.63 -20.96
N GLU A 86 0.54 8.10 -22.14
CA GLU A 86 -0.74 8.77 -22.36
C GLU A 86 -1.94 7.88 -21.98
N LYS A 87 -2.94 8.45 -21.30
CA LYS A 87 -4.17 7.73 -20.94
C LYS A 87 -4.89 7.22 -22.20
N GLY A 88 -5.49 6.03 -22.12
CA GLY A 88 -6.24 5.42 -23.23
C GLY A 88 -5.37 4.79 -24.31
N VAL A 89 -4.04 4.91 -24.24
CA VAL A 89 -3.13 4.14 -25.09
C VAL A 89 -2.92 2.77 -24.44
N ARG A 90 -3.35 1.71 -25.13
CA ARG A 90 -3.09 0.33 -24.72
C ARG A 90 -1.81 -0.17 -25.36
N LEU A 91 -0.93 -0.73 -24.54
CA LEU A 91 0.21 -1.50 -25.04
C LEU A 91 -0.29 -2.76 -25.74
N ASP A 92 0.42 -3.20 -26.78
CA ASP A 92 0.09 -4.48 -27.41
C ASP A 92 0.31 -5.64 -26.44
N ARG A 93 -0.37 -6.77 -26.70
CA ARG A 93 -0.34 -7.93 -25.80
C ARG A 93 1.05 -8.57 -25.68
N GLY A 94 1.92 -8.36 -26.68
CA GLY A 94 3.30 -8.83 -26.67
C GLY A 94 4.27 -7.83 -26.07
N ALA A 95 3.80 -6.69 -25.55
CA ALA A 95 4.67 -5.68 -24.97
C ALA A 95 5.33 -6.24 -23.70
N HIS A 96 6.65 -6.14 -23.67
CA HIS A 96 7.47 -6.68 -22.58
C HIS A 96 8.56 -5.69 -22.23
N ALA A 97 8.77 -5.48 -20.93
CA ALA A 97 9.81 -4.60 -20.44
C ALA A 97 10.73 -5.36 -19.49
N VAL A 98 12.04 -5.12 -19.64
CA VAL A 98 13.05 -5.58 -18.69
C VAL A 98 13.93 -4.43 -18.27
N ALA A 99 14.34 -4.45 -17.01
CA ALA A 99 15.29 -3.49 -16.47
C ALA A 99 16.44 -4.21 -15.77
N ARG A 100 17.59 -3.53 -15.71
CA ARG A 100 18.66 -3.84 -14.78
C ARG A 100 19.21 -2.55 -14.18
N PHE A 101 19.81 -2.68 -13.01
CA PHE A 101 20.20 -1.55 -12.18
C PHE A 101 21.68 -1.61 -11.86
N HIS A 102 22.33 -0.45 -11.83
CA HIS A 102 23.68 -0.32 -11.35
C HIS A 102 23.64 0.02 -9.87
N ARG A 103 24.35 -0.78 -9.06
CA ARG A 103 24.50 -0.61 -7.62
C ARG A 103 25.77 -1.30 -7.16
N ASP A 104 26.42 -0.76 -6.13
CA ASP A 104 27.66 -1.29 -5.55
C ASP A 104 28.77 -1.53 -6.60
N GLY A 105 28.83 -0.68 -7.64
CA GLY A 105 29.82 -0.77 -8.72
C GLY A 105 29.56 -1.88 -9.75
N ALA A 106 28.39 -2.53 -9.71
CA ALA A 106 28.03 -3.61 -10.63
C ALA A 106 26.60 -3.49 -11.18
N TRP A 107 26.38 -4.08 -12.35
CA TRP A 107 25.04 -4.22 -12.92
C TRP A 107 24.38 -5.50 -12.43
N THR A 108 23.11 -5.40 -12.03
CA THR A 108 22.29 -6.58 -11.73
C THR A 108 21.95 -7.37 -13.00
N ALA A 109 21.43 -8.60 -12.81
CA ALA A 109 20.80 -9.33 -13.90
C ALA A 109 19.56 -8.57 -14.41
N TRP A 110 19.19 -8.81 -15.68
CA TRP A 110 17.92 -8.32 -16.22
C TRP A 110 16.73 -8.95 -15.49
N GLN A 111 15.73 -8.12 -15.23
CA GLN A 111 14.50 -8.50 -14.53
C GLN A 111 13.29 -7.93 -15.26
N ASP A 112 12.19 -8.66 -15.22
CA ASP A 112 10.93 -8.22 -15.80
C ASP A 112 10.38 -7.00 -15.07
N VAL A 113 9.95 -6.00 -15.83
CA VAL A 113 9.20 -4.84 -15.35
C VAL A 113 7.74 -5.07 -15.72
N PRO A 114 6.86 -5.35 -14.75
CA PRO A 114 5.47 -5.67 -15.07
C PRO A 114 4.73 -4.47 -15.66
N LEU A 115 4.22 -4.62 -16.89
CA LEU A 115 3.48 -3.57 -17.60
C LEU A 115 1.97 -3.58 -17.33
N ALA A 116 1.49 -4.55 -16.57
CA ALA A 116 0.08 -4.71 -16.21
C ALA A 116 -0.31 -3.74 -15.08
N GLY A 117 -0.54 -2.46 -15.39
CA GLY A 117 -1.18 -1.52 -14.46
C GLY A 117 -2.66 -1.32 -14.75
N ASP A 118 -3.35 -0.60 -13.86
CA ASP A 118 -4.71 -0.12 -14.11
C ASP A 118 -4.65 1.02 -15.15
N GLN A 119 -4.68 0.63 -16.44
CA GLN A 119 -4.44 1.53 -17.57
C GLN A 119 -5.60 2.52 -17.79
N ASP A 120 -6.72 2.32 -17.13
CA ASP A 120 -7.99 2.97 -17.46
C ASP A 120 -8.80 3.37 -16.21
N SER A 121 -8.17 3.45 -15.02
CA SER A 121 -8.83 4.03 -13.83
C SER A 121 -9.48 5.38 -14.15
N ASP A 122 -10.70 5.57 -13.66
CA ASP A 122 -11.46 6.81 -13.84
C ASP A 122 -10.70 8.02 -13.26
N GLU A 123 -9.97 7.79 -12.17
CA GLU A 123 -9.20 8.81 -11.45
C GLU A 123 -7.86 9.13 -12.14
N ALA A 124 -7.25 8.15 -12.82
CA ALA A 124 -5.93 8.33 -13.42
C ALA A 124 -5.93 9.40 -14.52
N GLY A 125 -4.94 10.28 -14.54
CA GLY A 125 -4.66 11.19 -15.65
C GLY A 125 -3.70 10.60 -16.70
N ARG A 126 -2.99 9.52 -16.35
CA ARG A 126 -2.06 8.79 -17.23
C ARG A 126 -2.12 7.29 -16.95
N ALA A 127 -1.89 6.49 -17.98
CA ALA A 127 -1.68 5.04 -17.82
C ALA A 127 -0.24 4.78 -17.33
N GLY A 128 -0.03 3.66 -16.65
CA GLY A 128 1.30 3.29 -16.19
C GLY A 128 1.42 1.84 -15.75
N SER A 129 2.66 1.44 -15.48
CA SER A 129 3.03 0.13 -14.94
C SER A 129 2.81 0.05 -13.42
N GLY A 130 3.14 -1.10 -12.84
CA GLY A 130 3.48 -1.18 -11.41
C GLY A 130 4.83 -0.53 -11.12
N VAL A 131 5.16 -0.35 -9.84
CA VAL A 131 6.49 0.10 -9.41
C VAL A 131 7.40 -1.11 -9.31
N PHE A 132 8.53 -1.08 -10.01
CA PHE A 132 9.60 -2.04 -9.80
C PHE A 132 10.54 -1.51 -8.71
N PHE A 133 10.59 -2.17 -7.56
CA PHE A 133 11.39 -1.78 -6.40
C PHE A 133 12.72 -2.52 -6.38
N SER A 134 13.77 -1.87 -5.91
CA SER A 134 15.13 -2.37 -5.82
C SER A 134 15.85 -1.77 -4.61
N ASP A 135 16.99 -2.33 -4.23
CA ASP A 135 17.96 -1.60 -3.39
C ASP A 135 18.43 -0.31 -4.11
N THR A 136 19.03 0.59 -3.33
CA THR A 136 19.58 1.85 -3.83
C THR A 136 20.47 1.63 -5.05
N SER A 137 20.12 2.31 -6.13
CA SER A 137 20.75 2.22 -7.42
C SER A 137 21.09 3.62 -7.95
N ASP A 138 22.15 3.73 -8.73
CA ASP A 138 22.67 4.97 -9.31
C ASP A 138 22.78 4.90 -10.85
N GLY A 139 22.28 3.82 -11.43
CA GLY A 139 22.13 3.68 -12.88
C GLY A 139 21.02 2.69 -13.25
N VAL A 140 20.48 2.85 -14.45
CA VAL A 140 19.42 2.00 -14.99
C VAL A 140 19.63 1.77 -16.47
N GLN A 141 19.38 0.53 -16.88
CA GLN A 141 19.13 0.18 -18.26
C GLN A 141 17.73 -0.42 -18.34
N LEU A 142 16.93 0.07 -19.28
CA LEU A 142 15.60 -0.45 -19.55
C LEU A 142 15.51 -0.79 -21.03
N ARG A 143 14.88 -1.92 -21.32
CA ARG A 143 14.46 -2.34 -22.65
C ARG A 143 12.95 -2.54 -22.64
N LEU A 144 12.26 -1.95 -23.61
CA LEU A 144 10.85 -2.20 -23.88
C LEU A 144 10.73 -2.73 -25.31
N THR A 145 10.12 -3.90 -25.45
CA THR A 145 9.83 -4.53 -26.72
C THR A 145 8.32 -4.49 -26.97
N THR A 146 7.89 -4.21 -28.20
CA THR A 146 6.49 -4.22 -28.62
C THR A 146 6.34 -5.10 -29.86
N GLU A 147 5.23 -5.84 -29.97
CA GLU A 147 5.03 -6.77 -31.08
C GLU A 147 4.82 -6.01 -32.41
N LYS A 148 4.06 -4.92 -32.35
CA LYS A 148 3.69 -4.13 -33.53
C LYS A 148 4.74 -3.10 -33.94
N GLY A 149 5.74 -2.84 -33.09
CA GLY A 149 6.71 -1.77 -33.33
C GLY A 149 6.18 -0.36 -33.10
N GLU A 150 4.98 -0.26 -32.54
CA GLU A 150 4.39 1.00 -32.11
C GLU A 150 4.74 1.21 -30.64
N LEU A 151 5.32 2.36 -30.33
CA LEU A 151 5.61 2.76 -28.96
C LEU A 151 4.49 3.64 -28.43
N PRO A 152 4.18 3.56 -27.13
CA PRO A 152 3.16 4.40 -26.54
C PRO A 152 3.56 5.87 -26.62
N LYS A 153 2.58 6.73 -26.86
CA LYS A 153 2.76 8.19 -26.85
C LYS A 153 3.13 8.67 -25.45
N ASN A 154 4.01 9.66 -25.39
CA ASN A 154 4.40 10.32 -24.15
C ASN A 154 4.91 9.35 -23.07
N LEU A 155 5.63 8.29 -23.46
CA LEU A 155 6.24 7.32 -22.58
C LEU A 155 7.33 7.97 -21.72
N ARG A 156 7.35 7.64 -20.44
CA ARG A 156 8.32 8.11 -19.47
C ARG A 156 8.80 6.95 -18.61
N LEU A 157 10.11 6.95 -18.32
CA LEU A 157 10.70 6.20 -17.23
C LEU A 157 10.83 7.13 -16.03
N SER A 158 10.30 6.71 -14.88
CA SER A 158 10.38 7.46 -13.64
C SER A 158 11.38 6.78 -12.72
N LEU A 159 12.32 7.56 -12.19
CA LEU A 159 13.29 7.12 -11.16
C LEU A 159 12.83 7.69 -9.83
N ILE A 160 12.54 6.83 -8.87
CA ILE A 160 11.87 7.19 -7.61
C ILE A 160 12.81 6.91 -6.44
N ASN A 161 13.10 7.94 -5.67
CA ASN A 161 13.74 7.84 -4.37
C ASN A 161 12.68 8.11 -3.28
N PRO A 162 12.13 7.06 -2.65
CA PRO A 162 11.07 7.20 -1.65
C PRO A 162 11.58 7.68 -0.28
N ASP A 163 12.91 7.80 -0.11
CA ASP A 163 13.56 8.01 1.17
C ASP A 163 14.49 9.22 1.15
N LYS A 164 14.21 10.22 0.30
CA LYS A 164 15.00 11.44 0.30
C LYS A 164 14.81 12.12 1.65
N LYS A 165 15.84 12.02 2.50
CA LYS A 165 15.95 12.87 3.66
C LYS A 165 16.01 14.32 3.17
N ALA A 166 15.20 15.20 3.76
CA ALA A 166 15.48 16.64 3.67
C ALA A 166 16.94 16.86 4.11
N ASP A 167 17.67 17.79 3.49
CA ASP A 167 19.09 18.04 3.74
C ASP A 167 19.34 18.35 5.23
N ALA A 168 19.48 17.31 6.05
CA ALA A 168 20.01 17.36 7.39
C ALA A 168 21.50 17.00 7.26
N GLY A 169 22.35 17.89 7.77
CA GLY A 169 23.80 17.80 7.66
C GLY A 169 24.38 16.40 7.94
N ARG A 170 25.46 16.11 7.21
CA ARG A 170 26.25 14.86 7.20
C ARG A 170 26.20 14.02 8.48
N GLY A 171 25.96 12.73 8.28
CA GLY A 171 26.48 11.65 9.13
C GLY A 171 25.45 11.01 10.04
N GLY A 172 24.75 9.99 9.55
CA GLY A 172 23.92 9.14 10.41
C GLY A 172 23.29 7.98 9.67
N ARG A 173 23.59 6.76 10.13
CA ARG A 173 23.00 5.47 9.71
C ARG A 173 21.47 5.59 9.63
N ALA A 174 20.86 4.89 8.68
CA ALA A 174 19.40 4.86 8.48
C ALA A 174 18.66 4.66 9.82
N PRO A 175 17.62 5.46 10.12
CA PRO A 175 16.84 5.28 11.34
C PRO A 175 16.04 3.98 11.20
N ARG A 176 16.12 3.15 12.25
CA ARG A 176 15.26 1.99 12.41
C ARG A 176 13.92 2.52 12.91
N LEU A 177 12.94 2.66 12.03
CA LEU A 177 11.57 2.98 12.44
C LEU A 177 11.05 1.81 13.27
N THR A 178 11.08 1.93 14.59
CA THR A 178 10.33 1.03 15.47
C THR A 178 8.86 1.41 15.37
N MET A 179 8.20 0.84 14.37
CA MET A 179 6.76 0.94 14.17
C MET A 179 6.08 0.26 15.36
N LYS A 180 5.31 1.00 16.15
CA LYS A 180 4.34 0.39 17.07
C LYS A 180 3.02 0.34 16.31
N PRO A 181 2.48 -0.84 15.99
CA PRO A 181 1.11 -0.94 15.50
C PRO A 181 0.21 -0.21 16.49
N VAL A 182 -0.75 0.56 15.99
CA VAL A 182 -1.88 0.96 16.82
C VAL A 182 -2.70 -0.31 17.04
N ALA A 183 -2.39 -1.02 18.14
CA ALA A 183 -3.40 -1.84 18.77
C ALA A 183 -4.53 -0.89 19.13
N ALA A 184 -5.76 -1.20 18.69
CA ALA A 184 -6.95 -0.56 19.22
C ALA A 184 -6.78 -0.43 20.73
N ALA A 185 -6.97 0.78 21.26
CA ALA A 185 -6.93 0.99 22.70
C ALA A 185 -7.81 -0.11 23.32
N VAL A 186 -7.21 -0.95 24.18
CA VAL A 186 -7.93 -1.97 24.94
C VAL A 186 -8.76 -1.23 25.98
N GLY A 187 -9.83 -0.62 25.51
CA GLY A 187 -10.85 0.08 26.26
C GLY A 187 -12.16 -0.61 25.91
N THR A 188 -12.57 -1.54 26.76
CA THR A 188 -13.72 -2.44 26.63
C THR A 188 -13.59 -3.44 25.48
N ALA A 189 -13.85 -4.73 25.76
CA ALA A 189 -14.02 -5.73 24.71
C ALA A 189 -15.08 -5.19 23.73
N GLY A 190 -14.70 -5.01 22.46
CA GLY A 190 -15.60 -4.50 21.43
C GLY A 190 -16.91 -5.27 21.45
N THR A 191 -18.03 -4.56 21.53
CA THR A 191 -19.34 -5.16 21.73
C THR A 191 -19.91 -5.76 20.44
N SER A 192 -19.34 -5.41 19.27
CA SER A 192 -19.73 -5.96 17.97
C SER A 192 -18.75 -7.03 17.45
N ALA A 193 -19.24 -7.93 16.60
CA ALA A 193 -18.41 -8.91 15.91
C ALA A 193 -17.31 -8.25 15.06
N ALA A 194 -17.59 -7.09 14.47
CA ALA A 194 -16.62 -6.34 13.69
C ALA A 194 -15.46 -5.80 14.54
N ASP A 195 -15.73 -5.31 15.75
CA ASP A 195 -14.68 -4.82 16.66
C ASP A 195 -13.74 -5.95 17.11
N ARG A 196 -14.29 -7.15 17.32
CA ARG A 196 -13.49 -8.35 17.65
C ARG A 196 -12.62 -8.83 16.49
N LEU A 197 -12.94 -8.44 15.26
CA LEU A 197 -12.21 -8.82 14.04
C LEU A 197 -11.20 -7.77 13.59
N MET A 198 -11.20 -6.57 14.17
CA MET A 198 -10.29 -5.51 13.74
C MET A 198 -8.83 -5.92 13.94
N PRO A 199 -8.03 -6.10 12.86
CA PRO A 199 -6.64 -6.44 12.99
C PRO A 199 -5.80 -5.22 13.35
N ALA A 200 -4.55 -5.45 13.70
CA ALA A 200 -3.56 -4.38 13.73
C ALA A 200 -3.37 -3.83 12.30
N VAL A 201 -3.56 -2.52 12.14
CA VAL A 201 -3.34 -1.83 10.87
C VAL A 201 -2.29 -0.74 11.06
N HIS A 202 -1.24 -0.78 10.26
CA HIS A 202 -0.28 0.31 10.15
C HIS A 202 -0.95 1.51 9.47
N THR A 203 -0.90 2.65 10.14
CA THR A 203 -1.49 3.90 9.68
C THR A 203 -0.69 4.53 8.55
N ARG A 204 -1.26 5.56 7.93
CA ARG A 204 -0.53 6.40 6.97
C ARG A 204 0.71 7.08 7.55
N ALA A 205 0.67 7.46 8.82
CA ALA A 205 1.82 8.00 9.51
C ALA A 205 2.93 6.94 9.67
N ASP A 206 2.58 5.67 9.87
CA ASP A 206 3.56 4.60 10.04
C ASP A 206 4.42 4.41 8.78
N TRP A 207 3.82 4.41 7.60
CA TRP A 207 4.61 4.34 6.36
C TRP A 207 5.09 5.71 5.85
N GLY A 208 4.87 6.80 6.60
CA GLY A 208 5.35 8.13 6.23
C GLY A 208 4.67 8.70 4.99
N ALA A 209 3.33 8.58 4.90
CA ALA A 209 2.55 9.22 3.86
C ALA A 209 2.76 10.73 3.84
N ASP A 210 3.07 11.28 2.67
CA ASP A 210 3.07 12.72 2.47
C ASP A 210 1.63 13.21 2.24
N GLU A 211 0.95 13.56 3.33
CA GLU A 211 -0.44 13.99 3.32
C GLU A 211 -0.70 15.25 2.47
N SER A 212 0.35 16.03 2.15
CA SER A 212 0.23 17.20 1.30
C SER A 212 -0.01 16.85 -0.19
N LYS A 213 0.29 15.60 -0.58
CA LYS A 213 0.07 15.10 -1.95
C LYS A 213 -1.36 14.65 -2.20
N ALA A 214 -2.06 14.17 -1.17
CA ALA A 214 -3.43 13.71 -1.32
C ALA A 214 -4.38 14.89 -1.61
N ASP A 215 -5.32 14.69 -2.54
CA ASP A 215 -6.46 15.57 -2.78
C ASP A 215 -7.08 15.99 -1.44
N PRO A 216 -7.46 17.26 -1.24
CA PRO A 216 -8.06 17.68 0.02
C PRO A 216 -9.42 17.02 0.26
N GLY A 217 -9.71 16.70 1.53
CA GLY A 217 -10.96 16.10 1.96
C GLY A 217 -11.02 14.57 1.77
N LEU A 218 -12.18 13.99 2.09
CA LEU A 218 -12.46 12.57 1.91
C LEU A 218 -13.56 12.41 0.86
N LYS A 219 -13.25 11.77 -0.27
CA LYS A 219 -14.27 11.36 -1.23
C LYS A 219 -14.98 10.14 -0.66
N GLY A 220 -16.23 10.30 -0.25
CA GLY A 220 -17.03 9.25 0.37
C GLY A 220 -17.93 8.51 -0.61
N MET A 221 -18.42 7.35 -0.20
CA MET A 221 -19.50 6.60 -0.84
C MET A 221 -20.49 6.06 0.19
N ALA A 222 -21.70 5.71 -0.26
CA ALA A 222 -22.80 5.38 0.63
C ALA A 222 -22.60 4.07 1.42
N THR A 223 -21.97 3.06 0.80
CA THR A 223 -21.70 1.75 1.41
C THR A 223 -20.68 0.97 0.59
N VAL A 224 -20.22 -0.16 1.13
CA VAL A 224 -19.47 -1.22 0.44
C VAL A 224 -20.42 -2.39 0.17
N ARG A 225 -20.36 -2.98 -1.02
CA ARG A 225 -21.15 -4.16 -1.43
C ARG A 225 -20.28 -5.37 -1.77
N ALA A 226 -19.05 -5.12 -2.23
CA ALA A 226 -18.05 -6.14 -2.50
C ALA A 226 -16.64 -5.63 -2.15
N MET A 227 -15.72 -6.55 -1.93
CA MET A 227 -14.30 -6.29 -1.71
C MET A 227 -13.51 -6.85 -2.89
N VAL A 228 -12.64 -6.03 -3.47
CA VAL A 228 -11.86 -6.39 -4.66
C VAL A 228 -10.42 -6.61 -4.25
N VAL A 229 -9.90 -7.80 -4.49
CA VAL A 229 -8.51 -8.18 -4.24
C VAL A 229 -7.67 -7.80 -5.46
N HIS A 230 -6.57 -7.11 -5.19
CA HIS A 230 -5.61 -6.63 -6.17
C HIS A 230 -4.20 -7.11 -5.84
N HIS A 231 -3.31 -7.03 -6.83
CA HIS A 231 -1.88 -6.96 -6.60
C HIS A 231 -1.33 -5.60 -7.07
N THR A 232 -0.16 -5.20 -6.59
CA THR A 232 0.48 -3.92 -6.96
C THR A 232 1.48 -4.04 -8.10
N VAL A 233 1.82 -5.28 -8.46
CA VAL A 233 2.69 -5.65 -9.59
C VAL A 233 4.15 -5.18 -9.43
N ASN A 234 4.63 -5.16 -8.18
CA ASN A 234 6.05 -5.03 -7.86
C ASN A 234 6.75 -6.39 -7.74
N GLY A 235 8.09 -6.39 -7.71
CA GLY A 235 8.88 -7.60 -7.40
C GLY A 235 8.66 -8.09 -5.96
N ASN A 236 8.79 -9.40 -5.71
CA ASN A 236 8.47 -10.03 -4.42
C ASN A 236 9.68 -10.18 -3.46
N ASP A 237 10.84 -9.62 -3.81
CA ASP A 237 12.12 -9.78 -3.10
C ASP A 237 12.41 -8.69 -2.05
N TYR A 238 11.49 -7.74 -1.85
CA TYR A 238 11.61 -6.69 -0.83
C TYR A 238 11.65 -7.25 0.60
N ARG A 239 12.32 -6.56 1.52
CA ARG A 239 12.49 -6.96 2.92
C ARG A 239 11.40 -6.32 3.80
N PRO A 240 11.16 -6.81 5.04
CA PRO A 240 10.19 -6.19 5.94
C PRO A 240 10.43 -4.69 6.16
N GLU A 241 11.70 -4.29 6.30
CA GLU A 241 12.10 -2.90 6.47
C GLU A 241 11.87 -2.03 5.22
N ASP A 242 11.67 -2.62 4.05
CA ASP A 242 11.44 -1.90 2.80
C ASP A 242 9.98 -1.52 2.59
N VAL A 243 9.05 -2.12 3.34
CA VAL A 243 7.61 -1.95 3.12
C VAL A 243 7.19 -0.48 3.17
N PRO A 244 7.59 0.34 4.17
CA PRO A 244 7.30 1.78 4.16
C PRO A 244 7.83 2.51 2.92
N SER A 245 9.05 2.21 2.49
CA SER A 245 9.67 2.83 1.31
C SER A 245 8.97 2.42 0.01
N LEU A 246 8.55 1.16 -0.10
CA LEU A 246 7.77 0.65 -1.22
C LEU A 246 6.39 1.31 -1.29
N MET A 247 5.70 1.44 -0.14
CA MET A 247 4.43 2.16 -0.02
C MET A 247 4.59 3.62 -0.51
N ARG A 248 5.61 4.35 -0.04
CA ARG A 248 5.91 5.71 -0.51
C ARG A 248 6.22 5.78 -2.01
N ALA A 249 6.95 4.81 -2.55
CA ALA A 249 7.27 4.75 -3.97
C ALA A 249 6.02 4.58 -4.84
N ILE A 250 5.13 3.65 -4.46
CA ILE A 250 3.83 3.44 -5.14
C ILE A 250 2.96 4.69 -5.00
N TYR A 251 2.90 5.26 -3.81
CA TYR A 251 2.11 6.46 -3.53
C TYR A 251 2.52 7.64 -4.42
N ALA A 252 3.83 7.92 -4.48
CA ALA A 252 4.36 8.98 -5.33
C ALA A 252 4.14 8.67 -6.82
N ASP A 253 4.31 7.42 -7.27
CA ASP A 253 4.02 7.06 -8.65
C ASP A 253 2.54 7.33 -9.02
N LYS A 254 1.62 6.92 -8.15
CA LYS A 254 0.18 7.08 -8.41
C LYS A 254 -0.21 8.55 -8.47
N ILE A 255 0.27 9.40 -7.56
CA ILE A 255 -0.09 10.82 -7.55
C ILE A 255 0.73 11.62 -8.56
N ASP A 256 2.06 11.55 -8.50
CA ASP A 256 2.92 12.45 -9.27
C ASP A 256 2.98 12.06 -10.75
N ASN A 257 2.98 10.76 -11.08
CA ASN A 257 3.00 10.30 -12.47
C ASN A 257 1.61 10.01 -13.02
N GLN A 258 0.82 9.20 -12.32
CA GLN A 258 -0.46 8.72 -12.84
C GLN A 258 -1.63 9.66 -12.51
N LYS A 259 -1.40 10.70 -11.69
CA LYS A 259 -2.34 11.78 -11.36
C LYS A 259 -3.59 11.32 -10.60
N TYR A 260 -3.44 10.31 -9.76
CA TYR A 260 -4.45 9.93 -8.79
C TYR A 260 -4.57 11.00 -7.69
N GLY A 261 -5.73 11.10 -7.06
CA GLY A 261 -5.94 11.99 -5.91
C GLY A 261 -5.41 11.41 -4.60
N ASP A 262 -5.21 10.09 -4.48
CA ASP A 262 -4.60 9.45 -3.32
C ASP A 262 -4.13 8.04 -3.71
N PHE A 263 -3.68 7.23 -2.74
CA PHE A 263 -3.47 5.80 -2.93
C PHE A 263 -4.76 5.15 -3.47
N PRO A 264 -4.71 4.35 -4.55
CA PRO A 264 -5.93 3.82 -5.17
C PRO A 264 -6.68 2.81 -4.31
N TYR A 265 -5.97 2.03 -3.50
CA TYR A 265 -6.51 0.95 -2.66
C TYR A 265 -6.76 1.43 -1.23
N HIS A 266 -7.80 0.90 -0.59
CA HIS A 266 -8.13 1.23 0.80
C HIS A 266 -7.10 0.66 1.76
N PHE A 267 -6.76 -0.61 1.56
CA PHE A 267 -5.77 -1.32 2.35
C PHE A 267 -4.77 -2.02 1.47
N VAL A 268 -3.56 -2.15 1.99
CA VAL A 268 -2.46 -2.87 1.37
C VAL A 268 -1.95 -3.93 2.34
N VAL A 269 -1.71 -5.15 1.85
CA VAL A 269 -1.14 -6.26 2.64
C VAL A 269 0.23 -6.63 2.09
N ASP A 270 1.26 -6.61 2.93
CA ASP A 270 2.60 -7.03 2.54
C ASP A 270 2.81 -8.55 2.64
N ARG A 271 3.93 -9.05 2.10
CA ARG A 271 4.22 -10.50 2.07
C ARG A 271 4.47 -11.13 3.44
N PHE A 272 4.66 -10.31 4.47
CA PHE A 272 4.88 -10.70 5.87
C PHE A 272 3.59 -10.60 6.69
N GLY A 273 2.45 -10.31 6.06
CA GLY A 273 1.13 -10.22 6.70
C GLY A 273 0.82 -8.85 7.31
N GLY A 274 1.70 -7.86 7.16
CA GLY A 274 1.42 -6.50 7.63
C GLY A 274 0.29 -5.86 6.81
N ILE A 275 -0.69 -5.26 7.51
CA ILE A 275 -1.83 -4.56 6.90
C ILE A 275 -1.61 -3.07 7.05
N TRP A 276 -1.72 -2.31 5.96
CA TRP A 276 -1.41 -0.89 5.89
C TRP A 276 -2.61 -0.12 5.35
N GLU A 277 -2.90 1.03 5.96
CA GLU A 277 -3.85 1.99 5.40
C GLU A 277 -3.25 2.63 4.15
N GLY A 278 -3.88 2.38 3.00
CA GLY A 278 -3.55 3.02 1.74
C GLY A 278 -4.27 4.36 1.65
N ARG A 279 -5.50 4.34 1.11
CA ARG A 279 -6.31 5.54 0.90
C ARG A 279 -6.76 6.15 2.22
N ARG A 280 -6.62 7.47 2.36
CA ARG A 280 -6.88 8.21 3.59
C ARG A 280 -8.31 8.01 4.09
N GLY A 281 -8.45 7.72 5.38
CA GLY A 281 -9.74 7.54 6.06
C GLY A 281 -10.30 6.12 5.99
N SER A 282 -9.58 5.17 5.39
CA SER A 282 -10.05 3.79 5.23
C SER A 282 -10.19 3.04 6.55
N ILE A 283 -9.33 3.35 7.54
CA ILE A 283 -9.44 2.77 8.89
C ILE A 283 -10.71 3.30 9.58
N ALA A 284 -10.93 4.61 9.54
CA ALA A 284 -12.02 5.26 10.26
C ALA A 284 -13.40 5.01 9.65
N ALA A 285 -13.48 4.84 8.32
CA ALA A 285 -14.74 4.70 7.61
C ALA A 285 -15.48 3.41 7.98
N ASN A 286 -16.74 3.55 8.34
CA ASN A 286 -17.67 2.49 8.72
C ASN A 286 -19.13 2.95 8.55
N PRO A 287 -20.15 2.07 8.57
CA PRO A 287 -21.54 2.46 8.32
C PRO A 287 -22.10 3.58 9.21
N SER A 288 -21.52 3.80 10.38
CA SER A 288 -21.90 4.85 11.34
C SER A 288 -21.04 6.12 11.27
N ALA A 289 -19.96 6.11 10.47
CA ALA A 289 -19.09 7.27 10.27
C ALA A 289 -19.58 8.20 9.15
N ASP A 290 -18.95 9.38 9.04
CA ASP A 290 -19.09 10.29 7.92
C ASP A 290 -17.71 10.66 7.35
N PRO A 291 -17.37 10.26 6.10
CA PRO A 291 -18.18 9.42 5.22
C PRO A 291 -18.26 7.96 5.68
N LYS A 292 -19.36 7.28 5.32
CA LYS A 292 -19.63 5.87 5.70
C LYS A 292 -18.66 4.86 5.09
N ALA A 293 -18.16 5.19 3.92
CA ALA A 293 -17.14 4.44 3.19
C ALA A 293 -16.33 5.43 2.35
N ILE A 294 -15.07 5.11 2.07
CA ILE A 294 -14.19 5.92 1.21
C ILE A 294 -14.36 5.45 -0.24
N LEU A 295 -14.38 6.38 -1.18
CA LEU A 295 -14.33 6.08 -2.61
C LEU A 295 -12.87 5.83 -3.01
N GLY A 296 -12.59 4.64 -3.51
CA GLY A 296 -11.28 4.26 -4.04
C GLY A 296 -11.02 4.71 -5.49
N GLY A 297 -9.84 4.33 -6.01
CA GLY A 297 -9.45 4.53 -7.41
C GLY A 297 -8.93 3.25 -8.07
N HIS A 298 -9.29 2.08 -7.55
CA HIS A 298 -8.65 0.80 -7.83
C HIS A 298 -9.32 -0.06 -8.91
N ALA A 299 -10.58 0.20 -9.26
CA ALA A 299 -11.32 -0.59 -10.23
C ALA A 299 -12.20 0.34 -11.09
N ALA A 300 -11.71 0.70 -12.27
CA ALA A 300 -12.42 1.59 -13.21
C ALA A 300 -13.87 1.14 -13.43
N GLY A 301 -14.80 2.09 -13.30
CA GLY A 301 -16.24 1.85 -13.39
C GLY A 301 -16.89 1.16 -12.18
N TYR A 302 -16.11 0.60 -11.26
CA TYR A 302 -16.60 -0.13 -10.08
C TYR A 302 -16.00 0.35 -8.76
N ASN A 303 -15.34 1.51 -8.73
CA ASN A 303 -14.86 2.14 -7.50
C ASN A 303 -16.00 2.38 -6.49
N THR A 304 -17.16 2.86 -6.97
CA THR A 304 -18.34 3.05 -6.13
C THR A 304 -18.93 1.70 -5.71
N GLY A 305 -19.11 1.53 -4.41
CA GLY A 305 -19.68 0.30 -3.85
C GLY A 305 -18.68 -0.83 -3.67
N THR A 306 -17.38 -0.61 -3.92
CA THR A 306 -16.35 -1.62 -3.66
C THR A 306 -15.20 -1.12 -2.80
N LEU A 307 -14.62 -2.03 -2.02
CA LEU A 307 -13.43 -1.79 -1.21
C LEU A 307 -12.25 -2.59 -1.76
N GLY A 308 -11.26 -1.90 -2.31
CA GLY A 308 -10.01 -2.50 -2.79
C GLY A 308 -9.02 -2.84 -1.68
N VAL A 309 -8.56 -4.09 -1.66
CA VAL A 309 -7.43 -4.60 -0.86
C VAL A 309 -6.33 -5.05 -1.82
N ALA A 310 -5.16 -4.40 -1.79
CA ALA A 310 -4.03 -4.79 -2.65
C ALA A 310 -2.97 -5.57 -1.87
N THR A 311 -2.43 -6.62 -2.47
CA THR A 311 -1.25 -7.34 -1.97
C THR A 311 0.02 -6.79 -2.61
N LEU A 312 1.04 -6.45 -1.81
CA LEU A 312 2.34 -6.00 -2.33
C LEU A 312 3.08 -7.15 -3.01
N GLY A 313 3.04 -7.15 -4.33
CA GLY A 313 3.76 -8.13 -5.13
C GLY A 313 3.18 -8.35 -6.52
N ASN A 314 3.75 -9.35 -7.20
CA ASN A 314 3.28 -9.88 -8.48
C ASN A 314 2.97 -11.37 -8.31
N PHE A 315 1.78 -11.79 -8.73
CA PHE A 315 1.27 -13.16 -8.61
C PHE A 315 0.85 -13.73 -9.97
N GLU A 316 1.32 -13.11 -11.05
CA GLU A 316 1.36 -13.78 -12.35
C GLU A 316 2.49 -14.83 -12.35
N PRO A 317 2.24 -16.05 -12.84
CA PRO A 317 3.27 -17.06 -13.01
C PRO A 317 4.39 -16.51 -13.88
N THR A 318 5.62 -16.63 -13.39
CA THR A 318 6.83 -16.33 -14.16
C THR A 318 7.60 -17.62 -14.40
N GLU A 319 8.48 -17.63 -15.40
CA GLU A 319 9.38 -18.77 -15.66
C GLU A 319 10.21 -19.17 -14.42
N LYS A 320 10.39 -18.25 -13.47
CA LYS A 320 11.15 -18.43 -12.22
C LYS A 320 10.30 -18.78 -11.00
N GLY A 321 8.98 -19.02 -11.16
CA GLY A 321 8.12 -19.56 -10.11
C GLY A 321 7.72 -18.59 -8.98
N GLY A 322 7.93 -17.28 -9.14
CA GLY A 322 7.73 -16.27 -8.09
C GLY A 322 6.28 -15.84 -7.80
N GLY A 323 5.28 -16.51 -8.39
CA GLY A 323 3.89 -16.06 -8.43
C GLY A 323 3.01 -16.42 -7.22
N LYS A 324 3.45 -17.24 -6.26
CA LYS A 324 2.57 -17.72 -5.18
C LYS A 324 2.60 -16.85 -3.93
N PRO A 325 1.44 -16.43 -3.39
CA PRO A 325 1.37 -15.71 -2.13
C PRO A 325 1.74 -16.62 -0.94
N GLY A 326 2.51 -16.08 0.00
CA GLY A 326 2.86 -16.77 1.24
C GLY A 326 1.71 -16.80 2.25
N ASN A 327 1.78 -17.72 3.22
CA ASN A 327 0.73 -17.88 4.23
C ASN A 327 0.51 -16.62 5.08
N ASP A 328 1.57 -15.89 5.42
CA ASP A 328 1.47 -14.68 6.25
C ASP A 328 0.68 -13.58 5.52
N MET A 329 0.97 -13.37 4.24
CA MET A 329 0.16 -12.47 3.39
C MET A 329 -1.30 -12.90 3.34
N LEU A 330 -1.56 -14.18 3.11
CA LEU A 330 -2.93 -14.70 3.04
C LEU A 330 -3.66 -14.53 4.38
N GLU A 331 -2.96 -14.63 5.51
CA GLU A 331 -3.53 -14.31 6.83
C GLU A 331 -3.92 -12.83 6.94
N GLY A 332 -3.02 -11.92 6.58
CA GLY A 332 -3.33 -10.47 6.58
C GLY A 332 -4.49 -10.12 5.65
N VAL A 333 -4.58 -10.77 4.47
CA VAL A 333 -5.72 -10.61 3.54
C VAL A 333 -7.01 -11.16 4.17
N ARG A 334 -6.98 -12.33 4.81
CA ARG A 334 -8.15 -12.89 5.51
C ARG A 334 -8.64 -11.95 6.60
N ASP A 335 -7.74 -11.40 7.40
CA ASP A 335 -8.07 -10.55 8.53
C ASP A 335 -8.73 -9.24 8.10
N ILE A 336 -8.15 -8.55 7.12
CA ILE A 336 -8.74 -7.30 6.62
C ILE A 336 -10.09 -7.52 5.94
N LEU A 337 -10.25 -8.62 5.18
CA LEU A 337 -11.53 -8.96 4.55
C LEU A 337 -12.57 -9.38 5.58
N ALA A 338 -12.21 -10.13 6.62
CA ALA A 338 -13.15 -10.53 7.68
C ALA A 338 -13.60 -9.32 8.50
N TRP A 339 -12.68 -8.42 8.86
CA TRP A 339 -13.02 -7.18 9.58
C TRP A 339 -13.99 -6.31 8.79
N LYS A 340 -13.63 -5.92 7.56
CA LYS A 340 -14.49 -5.05 6.75
C LYS A 340 -15.76 -5.77 6.28
N GLY A 341 -15.68 -7.09 6.07
CA GLY A 341 -16.84 -7.93 5.77
C GLY A 341 -17.86 -7.94 6.91
N ALA A 342 -17.42 -8.12 8.15
CA ALA A 342 -18.30 -8.01 9.32
C ALA A 342 -18.82 -6.58 9.52
N GLN A 343 -17.96 -5.58 9.31
CA GLN A 343 -18.31 -4.17 9.51
C GLN A 343 -19.37 -3.66 8.53
N TYR A 344 -19.39 -4.16 7.30
CA TYR A 344 -20.38 -3.82 6.27
C TYR A 344 -21.43 -4.92 6.03
N GLU A 345 -21.52 -5.91 6.93
CA GLU A 345 -22.49 -7.02 6.87
C GLU A 345 -22.46 -7.81 5.55
N LEU A 346 -21.27 -7.98 4.98
CA LEU A 346 -21.07 -8.68 3.72
C LEU A 346 -21.00 -10.20 3.93
N ALA A 347 -21.70 -10.97 3.10
CA ALA A 347 -21.62 -12.42 3.11
C ALA A 347 -20.43 -12.90 2.26
N PRO A 348 -19.33 -13.44 2.82
CA PRO A 348 -18.11 -13.73 2.04
C PRO A 348 -18.31 -14.75 0.91
N ARG A 349 -19.21 -15.72 1.12
CA ARG A 349 -19.63 -16.73 0.13
C ARG A 349 -20.73 -16.24 -0.83
N GLY A 350 -21.23 -15.03 -0.59
CA GLY A 350 -22.38 -14.48 -1.30
C GLY A 350 -22.00 -13.82 -2.62
N LYS A 351 -23.04 -13.35 -3.31
CA LYS A 351 -22.92 -12.52 -4.51
C LYS A 351 -23.30 -11.08 -4.20
N ALA A 352 -22.71 -10.14 -4.93
CA ALA A 352 -23.05 -8.74 -4.92
C ALA A 352 -23.45 -8.28 -6.33
N VAL A 353 -24.38 -7.33 -6.40
CA VAL A 353 -24.71 -6.62 -7.64
C VAL A 353 -24.04 -5.27 -7.62
N LEU A 354 -23.19 -5.02 -8.62
CA LEU A 354 -22.46 -3.78 -8.80
C LEU A 354 -23.04 -3.01 -9.99
N ASP A 355 -23.29 -1.73 -9.76
CA ASP A 355 -23.81 -0.81 -10.77
C ASP A 355 -22.66 -0.08 -11.43
N PHE A 356 -22.70 0.02 -12.76
CA PHE A 356 -21.84 0.93 -13.51
C PHE A 356 -22.73 1.78 -14.42
N PRO A 357 -22.75 3.12 -14.27
CA PRO A 357 -23.63 3.98 -15.04
C PRO A 357 -23.52 3.74 -16.56
N GLY A 358 -24.66 3.56 -17.21
CA GLY A 358 -24.72 3.28 -18.65
C GLY A 358 -24.45 1.83 -19.05
N GLN A 359 -24.21 0.93 -18.09
CA GLN A 359 -24.07 -0.51 -18.32
C GLN A 359 -25.10 -1.31 -17.51
N LYS A 360 -25.32 -2.56 -17.93
CA LYS A 360 -26.14 -3.49 -17.14
C LYS A 360 -25.44 -3.79 -15.81
N PRO A 361 -26.18 -3.89 -14.69
CA PRO A 361 -25.60 -4.31 -13.42
C PRO A 361 -24.85 -5.63 -13.55
N ARG A 362 -23.69 -5.72 -12.90
CA ARG A 362 -22.83 -6.90 -12.92
C ARG A 362 -23.00 -7.65 -11.61
N THR A 363 -23.26 -8.95 -11.68
CA THR A 363 -23.23 -9.82 -10.49
C THR A 363 -21.83 -10.41 -10.33
N VAL A 364 -21.25 -10.24 -9.15
CA VAL A 364 -19.91 -10.74 -8.80
C VAL A 364 -19.94 -11.47 -7.45
N ASP A 365 -18.87 -12.16 -7.10
CA ASP A 365 -18.69 -12.62 -5.72
C ASP A 365 -18.43 -11.43 -4.78
N VAL A 366 -18.89 -11.51 -3.53
CA VAL A 366 -18.64 -10.46 -2.53
C VAL A 366 -17.15 -10.22 -2.33
N ILE A 367 -16.32 -11.26 -2.38
CA ILE A 367 -14.87 -11.13 -2.48
C ILE A 367 -14.48 -11.50 -3.90
N SER A 368 -14.05 -10.54 -4.71
CA SER A 368 -13.72 -10.74 -6.12
C SER A 368 -12.28 -10.33 -6.41
N GLY A 369 -11.69 -10.86 -7.48
CA GLY A 369 -10.45 -10.34 -8.03
C GLY A 369 -10.74 -9.14 -8.93
N HIS A 370 -9.76 -8.27 -9.16
CA HIS A 370 -9.94 -7.13 -10.08
C HIS A 370 -10.41 -7.57 -11.48
N ARG A 371 -9.91 -8.70 -11.99
CA ARG A 371 -10.34 -9.28 -13.27
C ARG A 371 -11.82 -9.65 -13.37
N ASP A 372 -12.52 -9.80 -12.25
CA ASP A 372 -13.97 -10.09 -12.24
C ASP A 372 -14.81 -8.85 -12.58
N VAL A 373 -14.25 -7.65 -12.39
CA VAL A 373 -14.92 -6.36 -12.62
C VAL A 373 -14.29 -5.57 -13.77
N TYR A 374 -13.05 -5.86 -14.14
CA TYR A 374 -12.32 -5.11 -15.16
C TYR A 374 -11.48 -6.00 -16.10
N GLN A 375 -11.11 -5.48 -17.28
CA GLN A 375 -10.24 -6.19 -18.23
C GLN A 375 -8.76 -6.08 -17.81
N THR A 376 -8.35 -6.94 -16.88
CA THR A 376 -6.99 -6.95 -16.31
C THR A 376 -6.55 -8.36 -15.94
N LEU A 377 -5.25 -8.55 -15.74
CA LEU A 377 -4.68 -9.77 -15.16
C LEU A 377 -4.67 -9.74 -13.62
N CYS A 378 -4.83 -8.57 -13.01
CA CYS A 378 -4.89 -8.41 -11.56
C CYS A 378 -6.03 -9.28 -10.95
N PRO A 379 -5.80 -10.03 -9.85
CA PRO A 379 -4.69 -9.96 -8.90
C PRO A 379 -3.50 -10.91 -9.20
N GLY A 380 -3.35 -11.42 -10.41
CA GLY A 380 -2.40 -12.48 -10.71
C GLY A 380 -3.06 -13.86 -10.68
N GLU A 381 -2.70 -14.76 -11.60
CA GLU A 381 -3.31 -16.10 -11.68
C GLU A 381 -3.22 -16.89 -10.37
N ASP A 382 -2.05 -16.88 -9.73
CA ASP A 382 -1.80 -17.70 -8.54
C ASP A 382 -2.57 -17.20 -7.31
N LEU A 383 -2.74 -15.87 -7.15
CA LEU A 383 -3.58 -15.32 -6.08
C LEU A 383 -5.07 -15.44 -6.43
N TYR A 384 -5.45 -15.27 -7.69
CA TYR A 384 -6.83 -15.39 -8.15
C TYR A 384 -7.38 -16.80 -7.92
N ALA A 385 -6.58 -17.84 -8.19
CA ALA A 385 -6.94 -19.24 -7.96
C ALA A 385 -7.30 -19.54 -6.48
N LEU A 386 -6.82 -18.73 -5.53
CA LEU A 386 -7.07 -18.90 -4.10
C LEU A 386 -8.36 -18.21 -3.62
N LEU A 387 -9.00 -17.35 -4.42
CA LEU A 387 -10.17 -16.59 -4.00
C LEU A 387 -11.35 -17.45 -3.50
N PRO A 388 -11.68 -18.61 -4.12
CA PRO A 388 -12.72 -19.48 -3.58
C PRO A 388 -12.41 -19.98 -2.16
N THR A 389 -11.17 -20.39 -1.92
CA THR A 389 -10.71 -20.84 -0.59
C THR A 389 -10.69 -19.67 0.40
N LEU A 390 -10.30 -18.49 -0.05
CA LEU A 390 -10.27 -17.29 0.77
C LEU A 390 -11.68 -16.91 1.26
N ARG A 391 -12.71 -17.02 0.41
CA ARG A 391 -14.12 -16.77 0.81
C ARG A 391 -14.57 -17.69 1.93
N GLU A 392 -14.23 -18.98 1.85
CA GLU A 392 -14.54 -19.94 2.89
C GLU A 392 -13.84 -19.60 4.21
N GLN A 393 -12.56 -19.25 4.14
CA GLN A 393 -11.76 -18.92 5.32
C GLN A 393 -12.21 -17.61 5.98
N VAL A 394 -12.56 -16.59 5.20
CA VAL A 394 -13.11 -15.32 5.70
C VAL A 394 -14.47 -15.57 6.37
N ALA A 395 -15.34 -16.37 5.76
CA ALA A 395 -16.61 -16.72 6.38
C ALA A 395 -16.44 -17.46 7.70
N GLY A 396 -15.55 -18.46 7.77
CA GLY A 396 -15.24 -19.16 9.01
C GLY A 396 -14.70 -18.23 10.11
N ARG A 397 -13.85 -17.26 9.75
CA ARG A 397 -13.34 -16.25 10.69
C ARG A 397 -14.46 -15.34 11.21
N MET A 398 -15.36 -14.90 10.32
CA MET A 398 -16.52 -14.09 10.70
C MET A 398 -17.51 -14.86 11.58
N GLU A 399 -17.69 -16.15 11.36
CA GLU A 399 -18.55 -17.02 12.19
C GLU A 399 -17.97 -17.21 13.60
N GLN A 400 -16.65 -17.39 13.74
CA GLN A 400 -15.98 -17.53 15.03
C GLN A 400 -16.07 -16.28 15.91
N ALA A 401 -16.24 -15.11 15.30
CA ALA A 401 -16.33 -13.82 15.99
C ALA A 401 -17.76 -13.37 16.29
N ARG A 402 -18.78 -14.18 16.00
CA ARG A 402 -20.17 -13.98 16.45
C ARG A 402 -20.35 -14.62 17.81
#